data_AF-A0AAD8S3T2-F1
#
_entry.id   AF-A0AAD8S3T2-F1
#
_cell.length_a   1.000
_cell.length_b   1.000
_cell.length_c   1.000
_cell.angle_alpha   90.00
_cell.angle_beta   90.00
_cell.angle_gamma   90.00
#
_symmetry.space_group_name_H-M   'P 1'
#
loop_
_entity.id
_entity.type
_entity.pdbx_description
1 polymer ?
#
loop_
_entity_poly.entity_id
_entity_poly.type
_entity_poly.pdbx_seq_one_letter_code
_entity_poly.pdbx_strand_id
1 'polypeptide(L)'
;MATTAAHADQPHVVFFPLPAQGHLTPALQLAKLLHHCHGFQITFVHTEHNRRRLLRSRGPGALAGVPGFRFAVVPDGLQLPSSDPDALEEMVAMLFSLETFVPHFRDLVSELPPVTHVVSDIEQILRSAKKMGLRSVALCTVSACGFMAFQQCQQLVDRGIIPLKVISLYQNAEDV
;
A
#
# COMPACT_ATOMS: atom_id res chain seq x y z
N MET A 1 -28.82 26.54 20.05
CA MET A 1 -28.21 25.53 19.17
C MET A 1 -26.91 26.11 18.66
N ALA A 2 -25.77 25.71 19.26
CA ALA A 2 -24.45 26.18 18.87
C ALA A 2 -23.76 25.09 18.04
N THR A 3 -23.41 25.45 16.82
CA THR A 3 -22.75 24.62 15.82
C THR A 3 -21.33 24.27 16.28
N THR A 4 -21.03 22.99 16.38
CA THR A 4 -19.73 22.45 16.78
C THR A 4 -18.68 22.66 15.67
N ALA A 5 -17.86 23.69 15.83
CA ALA A 5 -16.64 23.92 15.04
C ALA A 5 -15.44 23.19 15.68
N ALA A 6 -15.35 21.86 15.56
CA ALA A 6 -14.34 21.07 16.28
C ALA A 6 -13.43 20.16 15.44
N HIS A 7 -13.43 20.25 14.10
CA HIS A 7 -12.66 19.32 13.25
C HIS A 7 -11.72 19.95 12.21
N ALA A 8 -11.49 21.26 12.22
CA ALA A 8 -10.66 21.91 11.21
C ALA A 8 -9.13 21.72 11.39
N ASP A 9 -8.66 21.32 12.57
CA ASP A 9 -7.22 21.29 12.90
C ASP A 9 -6.58 19.89 12.99
N GLN A 10 -7.36 18.81 12.90
CA GLN A 10 -6.79 17.45 13.00
C GLN A 10 -6.30 16.96 11.64
N PRO A 11 -5.03 16.50 11.52
CA PRO A 11 -4.52 15.93 10.29
C PRO A 11 -5.36 14.72 9.85
N HIS A 12 -5.88 14.77 8.63
CA HIS A 12 -6.45 13.61 7.95
C HIS A 12 -5.39 12.91 7.12
N VAL A 13 -5.14 11.64 7.44
CA VAL A 13 -4.11 10.81 6.83
C VAL A 13 -4.76 9.63 6.09
N VAL A 14 -4.40 9.49 4.82
CA VAL A 14 -4.76 8.33 4.01
C VAL A 14 -3.61 7.34 4.05
N PHE A 15 -3.88 6.11 4.48
CA PHE A 15 -2.96 4.98 4.38
C PHE A 15 -3.30 4.17 3.13
N PHE A 16 -2.36 4.11 2.18
CA PHE A 16 -2.50 3.35 0.94
C PHE A 16 -1.33 2.36 0.81
N PRO A 17 -1.33 1.25 1.58
CA PRO A 17 -0.29 0.23 1.51
C PRO A 17 -0.43 -0.67 0.28
N LEU A 18 0.67 -1.31 -0.11
CA LEU A 18 0.71 -2.40 -1.07
C LEU A 18 -0.25 -3.51 -0.60
N PRO A 19 -1.04 -4.11 -1.51
CA PRO A 19 -2.08 -5.08 -1.14
C PRO A 19 -1.52 -6.47 -0.78
N ALA A 20 -0.41 -6.54 -0.06
CA ALA A 20 0.22 -7.76 0.43
C ALA A 20 0.23 -7.78 1.97
N GLN A 21 0.05 -8.96 2.58
CA GLN A 21 -0.17 -9.08 4.03
C GLN A 21 0.98 -8.50 4.88
N GLY A 22 2.23 -8.70 4.44
CA GLY A 22 3.42 -8.14 5.09
C GLY A 22 3.47 -6.60 5.11
N HIS A 23 2.66 -5.94 4.27
CA HIS A 23 2.55 -4.49 4.19
C HIS A 23 1.33 -3.96 4.96
N LEU A 24 0.20 -4.65 4.83
CA LEU A 24 -1.07 -4.26 5.45
C LEU A 24 -1.00 -4.23 6.98
N THR A 25 -0.44 -5.27 7.62
CA THR A 25 -0.40 -5.38 9.08
C THR A 25 0.40 -4.27 9.76
N PRO A 26 1.67 -4.02 9.42
CA PRO A 26 2.44 -2.93 10.04
C PRO A 26 1.84 -1.55 9.71
N ALA A 27 1.34 -1.34 8.50
CA ALA A 27 0.66 -0.10 8.15
C ALA A 27 -0.57 0.15 9.03
N LEU A 28 -1.39 -0.89 9.27
CA LEU A 28 -2.58 -0.78 10.12
C LEU A 28 -2.21 -0.53 11.58
N GLN A 29 -1.13 -1.15 12.07
CA GLN A 29 -0.63 -0.89 13.42
C GLN A 29 -0.18 0.56 13.59
N LEU A 30 0.58 1.10 12.62
CA LEU A 30 0.99 2.50 12.63
C LEU A 30 -0.22 3.44 12.57
N ALA A 31 -1.17 3.18 11.67
CA ALA A 31 -2.41 3.94 11.55
C ALA A 31 -3.19 3.99 12.88
N LYS A 32 -3.30 2.85 13.57
CA LYS A 32 -3.96 2.77 14.89
C LYS A 32 -3.22 3.57 15.95
N LEU A 33 -1.89 3.53 15.97
CA LEU A 33 -1.07 4.33 16.90
C LEU A 33 -1.24 5.83 16.64
N LEU A 34 -1.21 6.28 15.40
CA LEU A 34 -1.41 7.69 15.06
C LEU A 34 -2.81 8.19 15.46
N HIS A 35 -3.84 7.37 15.21
CA HIS A 35 -5.19 7.68 15.63
C HIS A 35 -5.30 7.77 17.16
N HIS A 36 -4.84 6.73 17.87
CA HIS A 36 -5.04 6.61 19.32
C HIS A 36 -4.17 7.59 20.13
N CYS A 37 -2.90 7.75 19.76
CA CYS A 37 -1.94 8.54 20.52
C CYS A 37 -1.91 10.01 20.12
N HIS A 38 -2.32 10.35 18.89
CA HIS A 38 -2.20 11.71 18.35
C HIS A 38 -3.53 12.28 17.82
N GLY A 39 -4.63 11.53 17.86
CA GLY A 39 -5.94 12.01 17.44
C GLY A 39 -6.06 12.24 15.93
N PHE A 40 -5.23 11.58 15.11
CA PHE A 40 -5.28 11.75 13.66
C PHE A 40 -6.56 11.13 13.10
N GLN A 41 -7.15 11.80 12.12
CA GLN A 41 -8.23 11.25 11.32
C GLN A 41 -7.61 10.28 10.32
N ILE A 42 -8.07 9.03 10.26
CA ILE A 42 -7.48 7.99 9.41
C ILE A 42 -8.49 7.50 8.39
N THR A 43 -8.06 7.41 7.14
CA THR A 43 -8.68 6.56 6.13
C THR A 43 -7.68 5.48 5.72
N PHE A 44 -7.97 4.23 6.06
CA PHE A 44 -7.14 3.09 5.70
C PHE A 44 -7.70 2.40 4.45
N VAL A 45 -6.92 2.37 3.38
CA VAL A 45 -7.36 1.85 2.09
C VAL A 45 -7.05 0.37 1.98
N HIS A 46 -8.08 -0.39 1.60
CA HIS A 46 -7.96 -1.78 1.15
C HIS A 46 -8.28 -1.85 -0.34
N THR A 47 -7.76 -2.86 -1.01
CA THR A 47 -8.29 -3.25 -2.32
C THR A 47 -9.50 -4.17 -2.16
N GLU A 48 -10.29 -4.37 -3.22
CA GLU A 48 -11.46 -5.27 -3.19
C GLU A 48 -11.11 -6.70 -2.81
N HIS A 49 -9.98 -7.22 -3.28
CA HIS A 49 -9.43 -8.52 -2.90
C HIS A 49 -9.20 -8.60 -1.39
N ASN A 50 -8.54 -7.59 -0.82
CA ASN A 50 -8.27 -7.53 0.61
C ASN A 50 -9.56 -7.39 1.44
N ARG A 51 -10.51 -6.58 0.97
CA ARG A 51 -11.85 -6.47 1.55
C ARG A 51 -12.51 -7.86 1.61
N ARG A 52 -12.54 -8.60 0.50
CA ARG A 52 -13.14 -9.93 0.41
C ARG A 52 -12.50 -10.92 1.38
N ARG A 53 -11.16 -10.97 1.45
CA ARG A 53 -10.44 -11.86 2.39
C ARG A 53 -10.70 -11.48 3.84
N LEU A 54 -10.75 -10.18 4.15
CA LEU A 54 -11.01 -9.72 5.52
C LEU A 54 -12.44 -10.04 5.96
N LEU A 55 -13.44 -9.81 5.10
CA LEU A 55 -14.83 -10.15 5.39
C LEU A 55 -15.03 -11.67 5.55
N ARG A 56 -14.34 -12.49 4.76
CA ARG A 56 -14.39 -13.96 4.89
C ARG A 56 -13.79 -14.45 6.21
N SER A 57 -12.69 -13.84 6.65
CA SER A 57 -11.96 -14.29 7.85
C SER A 57 -12.49 -13.71 9.16
N ARG A 58 -13.04 -12.48 9.14
CA ARG A 58 -13.44 -11.74 10.36
C ARG A 58 -14.91 -11.32 10.38
N GLY A 59 -15.67 -11.63 9.34
CA GLY A 59 -17.09 -11.35 9.23
C GLY A 59 -17.43 -9.92 8.77
N PRO A 60 -18.74 -9.61 8.65
CA PRO A 60 -19.23 -8.35 8.08
C PRO A 60 -18.75 -7.07 8.80
N GLY A 61 -18.52 -7.16 10.11
CA GLY A 61 -18.09 -6.02 10.94
C GLY A 61 -16.61 -5.66 10.81
N ALA A 62 -15.81 -6.42 10.06
CA ALA A 62 -14.36 -6.25 10.01
C ALA A 62 -13.90 -4.88 9.48
N LEU A 63 -14.78 -4.17 8.77
CA LEU A 63 -14.53 -2.85 8.17
C LEU A 63 -15.46 -1.75 8.70
N ALA A 64 -16.13 -1.97 9.83
CA ALA A 64 -17.07 -1.00 10.40
C ALA A 64 -16.39 0.34 10.80
N GLY A 65 -15.08 0.33 11.09
CA GLY A 65 -14.35 1.50 11.56
C GLY A 65 -14.79 1.96 12.96
N VAL A 66 -14.26 3.11 13.39
CA VAL A 66 -14.66 3.84 14.60
C VAL A 66 -14.66 5.35 14.29
N PRO A 67 -15.25 6.23 15.11
CA PRO A 67 -15.20 7.67 14.85
C PRO A 67 -13.76 8.16 14.62
N GLY A 68 -13.54 8.79 13.47
CA GLY A 68 -12.22 9.25 13.02
C GLY A 68 -11.24 8.18 12.53
N PHE A 69 -11.66 6.92 12.43
CA PHE A 69 -10.92 5.85 11.78
C PHE A 69 -11.86 5.08 10.84
N ARG A 70 -11.69 5.28 9.53
CA ARG A 70 -12.52 4.60 8.52
C ARG A 70 -11.68 3.72 7.61
N PHE A 71 -12.35 2.76 6.98
CA PHE A 71 -11.78 1.97 5.90
C PHE A 71 -12.39 2.41 4.56
N ALA A 72 -11.56 2.50 3.54
CA ALA A 72 -11.98 2.73 2.16
C ALA A 72 -11.57 1.55 1.29
N VAL A 73 -12.26 1.38 0.15
CA VAL A 73 -11.98 0.28 -0.78
C VAL A 73 -11.80 0.84 -2.18
N VAL A 74 -10.76 0.36 -2.86
CA VAL A 74 -10.47 0.66 -4.27
C VAL A 74 -10.45 -0.62 -5.10
N PRO A 75 -10.71 -0.55 -6.42
CA PRO A 75 -10.57 -1.68 -7.32
C PRO A 75 -9.17 -2.30 -7.30
N ASP A 76 -9.07 -3.59 -7.59
CA ASP A 76 -7.81 -4.36 -7.53
C ASP A 76 -6.83 -4.06 -8.68
N GLY A 77 -7.24 -3.29 -9.70
CA GLY A 77 -6.41 -2.98 -10.87
C GLY A 77 -6.15 -4.18 -11.81
N LEU A 78 -6.51 -5.38 -11.38
CA LEU A 78 -6.41 -6.63 -12.13
C LEU A 78 -7.61 -6.79 -13.07
N GLN A 79 -7.33 -7.12 -14.34
CA GLN A 79 -8.36 -7.21 -15.38
C GLN A 79 -9.09 -8.56 -15.41
N LEU A 80 -8.61 -9.59 -14.72
CA LEU A 80 -9.18 -10.94 -14.73
C LEU A 80 -9.37 -11.49 -13.30
N PRO A 81 -10.51 -12.13 -12.99
CA PRO A 81 -10.66 -12.89 -11.75
C PRO A 81 -9.74 -14.12 -11.79
N SER A 82 -8.81 -14.21 -10.85
CA SER A 82 -7.92 -15.38 -10.72
C SER A 82 -8.61 -16.59 -10.11
N SER A 83 -8.23 -17.78 -10.59
CA SER A 83 -8.57 -19.08 -9.98
C SER A 83 -7.86 -19.27 -8.64
N ASP A 84 -6.64 -18.74 -8.50
CA ASP A 84 -5.87 -18.70 -7.26
C ASP A 84 -5.25 -17.29 -7.07
N PRO A 85 -5.95 -16.39 -6.38
CA PRO A 85 -5.50 -15.02 -6.21
C PRO A 85 -4.32 -14.86 -5.24
N ASP A 86 -3.85 -15.94 -4.61
CA ASP A 86 -2.63 -15.98 -3.81
C ASP A 86 -1.42 -16.54 -4.60
N ALA A 87 -1.58 -16.85 -5.89
CA ALA A 87 -0.52 -17.34 -6.75
C ALA A 87 0.60 -16.30 -6.96
N LEU A 88 1.84 -16.78 -7.11
CA LEU A 88 3.01 -15.93 -7.36
C LEU A 88 2.83 -15.07 -8.62
N GLU A 89 2.24 -15.63 -9.67
CA GLU A 89 1.96 -14.94 -10.93
C GLU A 89 1.03 -13.74 -10.75
N GLU A 90 -0.01 -13.88 -9.91
CA GLU A 90 -0.93 -12.79 -9.57
C GLU A 90 -0.25 -11.69 -8.77
N MET A 91 0.59 -12.07 -7.81
CA MET A 91 1.39 -11.10 -7.05
C MET A 91 2.30 -10.31 -7.99
N VAL A 92 2.96 -10.99 -8.93
CA VAL A 92 3.83 -10.36 -9.94
C VAL A 92 3.02 -9.44 -10.86
N ALA A 93 1.89 -9.90 -11.39
CA ALA A 93 1.00 -9.10 -12.23
C ALA A 93 0.48 -7.85 -11.50
N MET A 94 0.15 -7.96 -10.21
CA MET A 94 -0.22 -6.84 -9.36
C MET A 94 0.92 -5.82 -9.21
N LEU A 95 2.15 -6.28 -8.99
CA LEU A 95 3.33 -5.39 -8.91
C LEU A 95 3.54 -4.60 -10.22
N PHE A 96 3.35 -5.25 -11.37
CA PHE A 96 3.43 -4.56 -12.67
C PHE A 96 2.26 -3.62 -12.95
N SER A 97 1.14 -3.80 -12.24
CA SER A 97 -0.10 -3.04 -12.43
C SER A 97 -0.28 -1.89 -11.43
N LEU A 98 0.75 -1.56 -10.63
CA LEU A 98 0.63 -0.53 -9.57
C LEU A 98 0.21 0.86 -10.07
N GLU A 99 0.51 1.19 -11.33
CA GLU A 99 0.07 2.45 -11.96
C GLU A 99 -1.46 2.54 -12.09
N THR A 100 -2.15 1.41 -12.20
CA THR A 100 -3.62 1.36 -12.32
C THR A 100 -4.34 1.82 -11.05
N PHE A 101 -3.67 1.80 -9.89
CA PHE A 101 -4.23 2.31 -8.63
C PHE A 101 -4.29 3.84 -8.58
N VAL A 102 -3.50 4.54 -9.40
CA VAL A 102 -3.34 5.99 -9.28
C VAL A 102 -4.64 6.77 -9.57
N PRO A 103 -5.42 6.46 -10.63
CA PRO A 103 -6.74 7.08 -10.82
C PRO A 103 -7.68 6.85 -9.64
N HIS A 104 -7.81 5.59 -9.19
CA HIS A 104 -8.68 5.24 -8.06
C HIS A 104 -8.28 5.93 -6.75
N PHE A 105 -6.98 6.10 -6.52
CA PHE A 105 -6.47 6.87 -5.39
C PHE A 105 -6.87 8.35 -5.48
N ARG A 106 -6.76 8.97 -6.66
CA ARG A 106 -7.14 10.38 -6.86
C ARG A 106 -8.63 10.60 -6.64
N ASP A 107 -9.45 9.72 -7.21
CA ASP A 107 -10.90 9.76 -7.06
C ASP A 107 -11.29 9.62 -5.59
N LEU A 108 -10.73 8.61 -4.90
CA LEU A 108 -10.94 8.43 -3.46
C LEU A 108 -10.58 9.69 -2.66
N VAL A 109 -9.40 10.27 -2.88
CA VAL A 109 -8.99 11.47 -2.15
C VAL A 109 -9.93 12.66 -2.41
N SER A 110 -10.49 12.78 -3.61
CA SER A 110 -11.42 13.86 -3.96
C SER A 110 -12.79 13.76 -3.27
N GLU A 111 -13.21 12.55 -2.93
CA GLU A 111 -14.48 12.29 -2.22
C GLU A 111 -14.36 12.38 -0.70
N LEU A 112 -13.12 12.39 -0.19
CA LEU A 112 -12.84 12.46 1.23
C LEU A 112 -12.87 13.91 1.76
N PRO A 113 -13.17 14.12 3.05
CA PRO A 113 -12.88 15.37 3.74
C PRO A 113 -11.39 15.73 3.58
N PRO A 114 -11.03 17.03 3.63
CA PRO A 114 -9.69 17.52 3.28
C PRO A 114 -8.56 16.65 3.82
N VAL A 115 -7.85 15.98 2.90
CA VAL A 115 -6.70 15.13 3.22
C VAL A 115 -5.46 16.02 3.35
N THR A 116 -4.63 15.74 4.35
CA THR A 116 -3.40 16.51 4.60
C THR A 116 -2.14 15.69 4.35
N HIS A 117 -2.21 14.37 4.55
CA HIS A 117 -1.07 13.46 4.44
C HIS A 117 -1.47 12.14 3.77
N VAL A 118 -0.49 11.53 3.12
CA VAL A 118 -0.58 10.19 2.55
C VAL A 118 0.61 9.37 3.04
N VAL A 119 0.32 8.17 3.55
CA VAL A 119 1.32 7.17 3.93
C VAL A 119 1.19 5.99 2.97
N SER A 120 2.26 5.65 2.27
CA SER A 120 2.26 4.55 1.30
C SER A 120 3.66 3.99 1.10
N ASP A 121 3.75 2.75 0.66
CA ASP A 121 4.93 2.06 0.16
C ASP A 121 4.91 1.89 -1.37
N ILE A 122 3.90 2.43 -2.05
CA ILE A 122 3.76 2.44 -3.50
C ILE A 122 4.24 3.79 -4.03
N GLU A 123 5.34 3.79 -4.78
CA GLU A 123 5.96 5.03 -5.26
C GLU A 123 5.01 5.88 -6.12
N GLN A 124 4.24 5.25 -6.99
CA GLN A 124 3.28 5.90 -7.88
C GLN A 124 2.22 6.68 -7.09
N ILE A 125 1.76 6.13 -5.97
CA ILE A 125 0.80 6.78 -5.06
C ILE A 125 1.46 7.98 -4.38
N LEU A 126 2.68 7.83 -3.85
CA LEU A 126 3.42 8.93 -3.24
C LEU A 126 3.68 10.08 -4.24
N ARG A 127 4.07 9.75 -5.47
CA ARG A 127 4.27 10.75 -6.54
C ARG A 127 2.96 11.45 -6.90
N SER A 128 1.84 10.73 -6.99
CA SER A 128 0.52 11.31 -7.25
C SER A 128 0.08 12.23 -6.10
N ALA A 129 0.23 11.80 -4.86
CA ALA A 129 -0.08 12.58 -3.67
C ALA A 129 0.70 13.91 -3.63
N LYS A 130 2.01 13.89 -3.93
CA LYS A 130 2.81 15.12 -4.04
C LYS A 130 2.28 16.08 -5.11
N LYS A 131 1.88 15.56 -6.28
CA LYS A 131 1.28 16.39 -7.35
C LYS A 131 -0.05 17.03 -6.92
N MET A 132 -0.75 16.41 -5.98
CA MET A 132 -1.98 16.94 -5.38
C MET A 132 -1.71 17.92 -4.22
N GLY A 133 -0.44 18.23 -3.91
CA GLY A 133 -0.07 19.11 -2.81
C GLY A 133 -0.14 18.45 -1.42
N LEU A 134 -0.28 17.12 -1.35
CA LEU A 134 -0.35 16.39 -0.10
C LEU A 134 1.05 16.07 0.43
N ARG A 135 1.22 16.08 1.75
CA ARG A 135 2.45 15.61 2.38
C ARG A 135 2.53 14.09 2.25
N SER A 136 3.58 13.58 1.64
CA SER A 136 3.74 12.15 1.36
C SER A 136 4.84 11.54 2.22
N VAL A 137 4.51 10.48 2.95
CA VAL A 137 5.43 9.74 3.82
C VAL A 137 5.55 8.31 3.30
N ALA A 138 6.78 7.89 3.03
CA ALA A 138 7.05 6.51 2.62
C ALA A 138 7.07 5.60 3.85
N LEU A 139 6.33 4.48 3.82
CA LEU A 139 6.37 3.45 4.85
C LEU A 139 7.15 2.23 4.35
N CYS A 140 8.44 2.15 4.62
CA CYS A 140 9.22 0.98 4.25
C CYS A 140 9.01 -0.14 5.28
N THR A 141 8.41 -1.26 4.87
CA THR A 141 8.13 -2.41 5.75
C THR A 141 9.25 -3.44 5.81
N VAL A 142 10.30 -3.27 5.00
CA VAL A 142 11.49 -4.13 5.07
C VAL A 142 12.42 -3.72 6.20
N SER A 143 13.27 -4.66 6.62
CA SER A 143 14.30 -4.38 7.64
C SER A 143 15.28 -3.29 7.16
N ALA A 144 15.93 -2.61 8.10
CA ALA A 144 16.92 -1.58 7.77
C ALA A 144 18.06 -2.11 6.88
N CYS A 145 18.51 -3.36 7.11
CA CYS A 145 19.51 -3.99 6.25
C CYS A 145 18.97 -4.33 4.86
N GLY A 146 17.72 -4.79 4.75
CA GLY A 146 17.05 -5.02 3.47
C GLY A 146 16.86 -3.72 2.68
N PHE A 147 16.46 -2.65 3.35
CA PHE A 147 16.36 -1.31 2.76
C PHE A 147 17.71 -0.84 2.21
N MET A 148 18.78 -0.98 2.98
CA MET A 148 20.14 -0.66 2.52
C MET A 148 20.53 -1.51 1.31
N ALA A 149 20.21 -2.81 1.30
CA ALA A 149 20.48 -3.67 0.14
C ALA A 149 19.75 -3.16 -1.13
N PHE A 150 18.50 -2.72 -1.03
CA PHE A 150 17.79 -2.11 -2.16
C PHE A 150 18.45 -0.82 -2.65
N GLN A 151 18.86 0.06 -1.73
CA GLN A 151 19.55 1.30 -2.08
C GLN A 151 20.89 1.06 -2.78
N GLN A 152 21.56 -0.05 -2.48
CA GLN A 152 22.83 -0.44 -3.10
C GLN A 152 22.66 -1.32 -4.34
N CYS A 153 21.43 -1.67 -4.73
CA CYS A 153 21.21 -2.59 -5.85
C CYS A 153 21.85 -2.07 -7.15
N GLN A 154 21.74 -0.77 -7.44
CA GLN A 154 22.39 -0.16 -8.60
C GLN A 154 23.92 -0.33 -8.57
N GLN A 155 24.55 -0.19 -7.40
CA GLN A 155 26.00 -0.42 -7.24
C GLN A 155 26.39 -1.87 -7.55
N LEU A 156 25.51 -2.83 -7.26
CA LEU A 156 25.75 -4.24 -7.60
C LEU A 156 25.65 -4.46 -9.12
N VAL A 157 24.73 -3.77 -9.80
CA VAL A 157 24.62 -3.78 -11.27
C VAL A 157 25.86 -3.12 -11.90
N ASP A 158 26.22 -1.92 -11.45
CA ASP A 158 27.33 -1.13 -11.99
C ASP A 158 28.68 -1.87 -11.85
N ARG A 159 28.82 -2.69 -10.81
CA ARG A 159 30.00 -3.53 -10.56
C ARG A 159 29.94 -4.91 -11.25
N GLY A 160 28.87 -5.19 -12.01
CA GLY A 160 28.68 -6.47 -12.71
C GLY A 160 28.52 -7.68 -11.78
N ILE A 161 28.09 -7.46 -10.53
CA ILE A 161 27.84 -8.53 -9.55
C ILE A 161 26.49 -9.20 -9.83
N ILE A 162 25.50 -8.42 -10.24
CA ILE A 162 24.19 -8.91 -10.68
C ILE A 162 23.93 -8.60 -12.17
N PRO A 163 23.27 -9.51 -12.92
CA PRO A 163 22.68 -10.78 -12.46
C PRO A 163 23.73 -11.82 -12.02
N LEU A 164 23.42 -12.59 -10.98
CA LEU A 164 24.33 -13.61 -10.46
C LEU A 164 24.62 -14.64 -11.56
N LYS A 165 25.90 -14.95 -11.79
CA LYS A 165 26.36 -15.88 -12.84
C LYS A 165 25.87 -17.34 -12.68
N VAL A 166 25.13 -17.66 -11.61
CA VAL A 166 24.72 -19.04 -11.25
C VAL A 166 23.57 -19.56 -12.12
N ILE A 167 22.86 -18.71 -12.86
CA ILE A 167 21.76 -19.14 -13.74
C ILE A 167 22.26 -19.85 -15.02
N SER A 168 23.56 -19.79 -15.36
CA SER A 168 24.10 -20.53 -16.53
C SER A 168 24.40 -22.02 -16.25
N LEU A 169 24.26 -22.49 -15.00
CA LEU A 169 24.50 -23.90 -14.66
C LEU A 169 23.25 -24.78 -14.79
N TYR A 170 22.05 -24.19 -14.87
CA TYR A 170 20.80 -24.94 -15.10
C TYR A 170 20.32 -24.91 -16.55
N GLN A 171 20.90 -24.08 -17.42
CA GLN A 171 20.58 -24.05 -18.85
C GLN A 171 21.39 -25.06 -19.69
N ASN A 172 22.42 -25.68 -19.11
CA ASN A 172 23.26 -26.68 -19.79
C ASN A 172 23.02 -28.11 -19.28
N ALA A 173 21.97 -28.35 -18.48
CA ALA A 173 21.68 -29.66 -17.91
C ALA A 173 20.61 -30.45 -18.69
N GLU A 174 20.10 -29.92 -19.80
CA GLU A 174 19.16 -30.63 -20.70
C GLU A 174 19.84 -31.21 -21.97
N ASP A 175 21.15 -31.07 -22.13
CA ASP A 175 21.91 -31.52 -23.31
C ASP A 175 22.97 -32.61 -23.01
N VAL A 176 22.70 -33.55 -22.08
CA VAL A 176 23.53 -34.76 -21.89
C VAL A 176 22.68 -36.02 -21.87
#